data_AF-A0A656D9A1-F1
#
_entry.id   AF-A0A656D9A1-F1
#
_cell.length_a   1.000
_cell.length_b   1.000
_cell.length_c   1.000
_cell.angle_alpha   90.00
_cell.angle_beta   90.00
_cell.angle_gamma   90.00
#
_symmetry.space_group_name_H-M   'P 1'
#
loop_
_entity.id
_entity.type
_entity.pdbx_description
1 polymer ?
#
loop_
_entity_poly.entity_id
_entity_poly.type
_entity_poly.pdbx_seq_one_letter_code
_entity_poly.pdbx_strand_id
1 'polypeptide(L)'
;MKELVFTILTLLTFSKVCGQQPSWLSVLPQSKEYLYAVGASSPYFYPETTKAKAIEDAIFELARTIEVGVKVKQINWFEDTGSLFSGLSHFEEEYEEEIDTTLFNLIKSNYELVSQWYDPKSKILYVLLRIPVKAISTDTVYSIPDEFVYDPALAGLSVSSRKQPKWIYKIPVSDVAIYAVGASDRYFDPAETRKRAIQNARSELSRIINLKIQTLLDNWSEGNKAFELSYSRRISRTISNAKLTGSQIVGFWIDPKTGANYALARMYKKNLIYQIKQVAINAIKQNPPEKLTNQDKPIEEILNEALNQLDKELEKLNKSKGELK
;
A
#
# COMPACT_ATOMS: atom_id res chain seq x y z
N MET A 1 -50.94 -28.39 -28.41
CA MET A 1 -51.25 -28.28 -26.96
C MET A 1 -50.33 -29.24 -26.23
N LYS A 2 -49.39 -28.88 -25.35
CA LYS A 2 -48.98 -27.63 -24.69
C LYS A 2 -47.46 -27.74 -24.52
N GLU A 3 -46.70 -26.70 -24.85
CA GLU A 3 -45.29 -26.60 -24.43
C GLU A 3 -45.25 -26.15 -22.97
N LEU A 4 -44.54 -26.91 -22.15
CA LEU A 4 -44.33 -26.64 -20.73
C LEU A 4 -43.01 -25.85 -20.61
N VAL A 5 -43.14 -24.53 -20.63
CA VAL A 5 -42.03 -23.61 -20.38
C VAL A 5 -41.63 -23.74 -18.91
N PHE A 6 -40.47 -24.36 -18.65
CA PHE A 6 -39.85 -24.38 -17.33
C PHE A 6 -39.23 -23.01 -17.06
N THR A 7 -39.96 -22.16 -16.33
CA THR A 7 -39.40 -20.92 -15.75
C THR A 7 -38.48 -21.32 -14.61
N ILE A 8 -37.17 -21.25 -14.83
CA ILE A 8 -36.16 -21.38 -13.76
C ILE A 8 -36.22 -20.10 -12.94
N LEU A 9 -36.97 -20.15 -11.85
CA LEU A 9 -36.97 -19.13 -10.81
C LEU A 9 -35.68 -19.28 -10.00
N THR A 10 -34.64 -18.53 -10.36
CA THR A 10 -33.41 -18.40 -9.57
C THR A 10 -33.73 -17.67 -8.26
N LEU A 11 -34.14 -18.44 -7.24
CA LEU A 11 -34.16 -17.98 -5.87
C LEU A 11 -32.72 -17.64 -5.44
N LEU A 12 -32.39 -16.35 -5.47
CA LEU A 12 -31.24 -15.79 -4.74
C LEU A 12 -31.52 -15.98 -3.24
N THR A 13 -31.14 -17.14 -2.73
CA THR A 13 -31.06 -17.37 -1.30
C THR A 13 -29.92 -16.50 -0.77
N PHE A 14 -30.27 -15.37 -0.17
CA PHE A 14 -29.37 -14.65 0.73
C PHE A 14 -29.11 -15.56 1.93
N SER A 15 -28.15 -16.45 1.76
CA SER A 15 -27.59 -17.23 2.86
C SER A 15 -26.95 -16.22 3.81
N LYS A 16 -27.64 -15.94 4.93
CA LYS A 16 -27.05 -15.34 6.12
C LYS A 16 -25.95 -16.31 6.57
N VAL A 17 -24.74 -16.15 6.04
CA VAL A 17 -23.54 -16.82 6.57
C VAL A 17 -23.22 -16.16 7.90
N CYS A 18 -24.04 -16.47 8.90
CA CYS A 18 -23.71 -16.23 10.29
C CYS A 18 -22.78 -17.39 10.68
N GLY A 19 -21.48 -17.18 10.58
CA GLY A 19 -20.50 -18.18 10.98
C GLY A 19 -19.27 -18.16 10.10
N GLN A 20 -18.16 -17.80 10.73
CA GLN A 20 -16.80 -17.87 10.21
C GLN A 20 -16.29 -16.65 9.41
N GLN A 21 -15.08 -16.22 9.77
CA GLN A 21 -14.36 -15.15 9.09
C GLN A 21 -14.11 -15.54 7.62
N PRO A 22 -14.43 -14.67 6.65
CA PRO A 22 -14.20 -14.94 5.25
C PRO A 22 -12.71 -14.89 4.91
N SER A 23 -12.31 -15.69 3.92
CA SER A 23 -10.94 -15.72 3.40
C SER A 23 -10.49 -14.35 2.89
N TRP A 24 -11.36 -13.61 2.19
CA TRP A 24 -11.05 -12.29 1.65
C TRP A 24 -10.67 -11.26 2.72
N LEU A 25 -11.04 -11.48 3.99
CA LEU A 25 -10.56 -10.63 5.07
C LEU A 25 -9.10 -10.94 5.40
N SER A 26 -8.71 -12.23 5.40
CA SER A 26 -7.33 -12.68 5.66
C SER A 26 -6.33 -12.20 4.61
N VAL A 27 -6.70 -12.23 3.34
CA VAL A 27 -5.90 -11.73 2.22
C VAL A 27 -6.86 -11.23 1.14
N LEU A 28 -6.62 -10.03 0.61
CA LEU A 28 -7.42 -9.48 -0.48
C LEU A 28 -7.34 -10.37 -1.73
N PRO A 29 -8.47 -10.62 -2.42
CA PRO A 29 -8.47 -11.30 -3.72
C PRO A 29 -7.55 -10.59 -4.72
N GLN A 30 -6.91 -11.37 -5.61
CA GLN A 30 -6.07 -10.84 -6.67
C GLN A 30 -6.73 -11.10 -8.03
N SER A 31 -6.73 -10.10 -8.92
CA SER A 31 -7.24 -10.20 -10.29
C SER A 31 -6.55 -9.16 -11.15
N LYS A 32 -6.31 -9.47 -12.42
CA LYS A 32 -5.82 -8.48 -13.41
C LYS A 32 -6.91 -7.49 -13.86
N GLU A 33 -8.17 -7.80 -13.61
CA GLU A 33 -9.31 -7.01 -14.10
C GLU A 33 -9.94 -6.13 -13.03
N TYR A 34 -9.66 -6.41 -11.76
CA TYR A 34 -10.30 -5.75 -10.63
C TYR A 34 -9.31 -5.43 -9.52
N LEU A 35 -9.46 -4.24 -8.94
CA LEU A 35 -8.88 -3.90 -7.64
C LEU A 35 -9.89 -4.21 -6.55
N TYR A 36 -9.42 -4.72 -5.42
CA TYR A 36 -10.25 -5.06 -4.26
C TYR A 36 -9.86 -4.23 -3.06
N ALA A 37 -10.83 -3.92 -2.21
CA ALA A 37 -10.58 -3.36 -0.89
C ALA A 37 -11.61 -3.86 0.12
N VAL A 38 -11.20 -3.85 1.39
CA VAL A 38 -12.09 -4.16 2.51
C VAL A 38 -12.31 -2.92 3.33
N GLY A 39 -13.58 -2.59 3.51
CA GLY A 39 -14.01 -1.55 4.44
C GLY A 39 -14.68 -2.15 5.65
N ALA A 40 -14.63 -1.44 6.77
CA ALA A 40 -15.23 -1.87 8.02
C ALA A 40 -15.96 -0.71 8.71
N SER A 41 -17.05 -1.02 9.42
CA SER A 41 -17.78 -0.03 10.21
C SER A 41 -18.35 -0.64 11.48
N SER A 42 -18.21 0.11 12.57
CA SER A 42 -18.91 -0.14 13.82
C SER A 42 -20.42 0.00 13.64
N PRO A 43 -21.23 -0.68 14.47
CA PRO A 43 -22.68 -0.60 14.33
C PRO A 43 -23.18 0.82 14.63
N TYR A 44 -23.91 1.38 13.69
CA TYR A 44 -24.75 2.56 13.87
C TYR A 44 -26.19 2.15 14.22
N PHE A 45 -26.97 3.10 14.72
CA PHE A 45 -28.39 2.88 15.04
C PHE A 45 -29.16 2.29 13.84
N TYR A 46 -28.91 2.80 12.63
CA TYR A 46 -29.48 2.28 11.40
C TYR A 46 -28.50 1.32 10.70
N PRO A 47 -28.92 0.07 10.38
CA PRO A 47 -28.07 -0.88 9.64
C PRO A 47 -27.59 -0.33 8.29
N GLU A 48 -28.42 0.44 7.60
CA GLU A 48 -28.05 1.08 6.33
C GLU A 48 -26.92 2.10 6.50
N THR A 49 -26.89 2.85 7.60
CA THR A 49 -25.77 3.75 7.91
C THR A 49 -24.49 2.98 8.18
N THR A 50 -24.58 1.84 8.89
CA THR A 50 -23.44 0.95 9.14
C THR A 50 -22.84 0.46 7.82
N LYS A 51 -23.70 0.00 6.91
CA LYS A 51 -23.31 -0.46 5.58
C LYS A 51 -22.72 0.66 4.74
N ALA A 52 -23.37 1.82 4.69
CA ALA A 52 -22.86 2.98 3.95
C ALA A 52 -21.47 3.41 4.43
N LYS A 53 -21.23 3.41 5.75
CA LYS A 53 -19.93 3.74 6.33
C LYS A 53 -18.86 2.68 6.04
N ALA A 54 -19.22 1.41 6.04
CA ALA A 54 -18.28 0.34 5.64
C ALA A 54 -17.92 0.44 4.15
N ILE A 55 -18.90 0.77 3.28
CA ILE A 55 -18.66 1.00 1.85
C ILE A 55 -17.76 2.20 1.64
N GLU A 56 -18.03 3.31 2.33
CA GLU A 56 -17.20 4.51 2.29
C GLU A 56 -15.76 4.21 2.72
N ASP A 57 -15.53 3.50 3.83
CA ASP A 57 -14.19 3.04 4.26
C ASP A 57 -13.48 2.21 3.17
N ALA A 58 -14.20 1.31 2.48
CA ALA A 58 -13.63 0.54 1.38
C ALA A 58 -13.28 1.40 0.15
N ILE A 59 -14.08 2.44 -0.14
CA ILE A 59 -13.80 3.41 -1.21
C ILE A 59 -12.52 4.19 -0.88
N PHE A 60 -12.35 4.61 0.37
CA PHE A 60 -11.11 5.25 0.82
C PHE A 60 -9.87 4.36 0.58
N GLU A 61 -9.96 3.07 0.89
CA GLU A 61 -8.86 2.11 0.63
C GLU A 61 -8.59 1.88 -0.87
N LEU A 62 -9.63 1.87 -1.71
CA LEU A 62 -9.46 1.81 -3.17
C LEU A 62 -8.79 3.08 -3.70
N ALA A 63 -9.22 4.25 -3.25
CA ALA A 63 -8.67 5.52 -3.68
C ALA A 63 -7.19 5.65 -3.31
N ARG A 64 -6.82 5.30 -2.06
CA ARG A 64 -5.41 5.19 -1.65
C ARG A 64 -4.61 4.32 -2.59
N THR A 65 -5.16 3.17 -2.98
CA THR A 65 -4.49 2.24 -3.89
C THR A 65 -4.25 2.85 -5.26
N ILE A 66 -5.24 3.53 -5.81
CA ILE A 66 -5.18 4.15 -7.13
C ILE A 66 -4.19 5.33 -7.12
N GLU A 67 -4.24 6.20 -6.11
CA GLU A 67 -3.33 7.34 -5.99
C GLU A 67 -1.86 6.93 -5.99
N VAL A 68 -1.52 5.84 -5.28
CA VAL A 68 -0.15 5.31 -5.29
C VAL A 68 0.22 4.79 -6.68
N GLY A 69 -0.69 4.08 -7.34
CA GLY A 69 -0.47 3.60 -8.69
C GLY A 69 -0.26 4.75 -9.68
N VAL A 70 -1.05 5.81 -9.60
CA VAL A 70 -0.92 7.02 -10.43
C VAL A 70 0.43 7.68 -10.21
N LYS A 71 0.84 7.86 -8.95
CA LYS A 71 2.17 8.38 -8.59
C LYS A 71 3.25 7.53 -9.25
N VAL A 72 3.18 6.20 -9.18
CA VAL A 72 4.16 5.32 -9.84
C VAL A 72 4.08 5.37 -11.38
N LYS A 73 2.90 5.50 -11.97
CA LYS A 73 2.81 5.69 -13.43
C LYS A 73 3.50 6.97 -13.87
N GLN A 74 3.26 8.06 -13.17
CA GLN A 74 3.92 9.35 -13.43
C GLN A 74 5.44 9.21 -13.32
N ILE A 75 5.91 8.52 -12.27
CA ILE A 75 7.32 8.16 -12.08
C ILE A 75 7.89 7.45 -13.31
N ASN A 76 7.23 6.40 -13.81
CA ASN A 76 7.69 5.65 -14.97
C ASN A 76 7.79 6.52 -16.22
N TRP A 77 6.77 7.34 -16.47
CA TRP A 77 6.77 8.28 -17.59
C TRP A 77 7.92 9.30 -17.49
N PHE A 78 8.29 9.74 -16.29
CA PHE A 78 9.47 10.60 -16.08
C PHE A 78 10.78 9.88 -16.43
N GLU A 79 10.96 8.64 -15.98
CA GLU A 79 12.15 7.84 -16.32
C GLU A 79 12.27 7.62 -17.83
N ASP A 80 11.15 7.40 -18.53
CA ASP A 80 11.13 7.16 -19.98
C ASP A 80 11.37 8.43 -20.82
N THR A 81 10.97 9.62 -20.33
CA THR A 81 11.01 10.88 -21.11
C THR A 81 12.15 11.83 -20.74
N GLY A 82 12.83 11.62 -19.61
CA GLY A 82 13.96 12.46 -19.18
C GLY A 82 13.61 13.89 -18.78
N SER A 83 12.32 14.24 -18.68
CA SER A 83 11.84 15.58 -18.33
C SER A 83 11.64 15.72 -16.81
N LEU A 84 12.52 16.49 -16.16
CA LEU A 84 12.39 16.85 -14.74
C LEU A 84 11.27 17.88 -14.56
N PHE A 85 10.03 17.45 -14.33
CA PHE A 85 8.99 18.37 -13.88
C PHE A 85 9.27 18.79 -12.43
N SER A 86 9.45 20.10 -12.22
CA SER A 86 9.76 20.72 -10.92
C SER A 86 8.55 20.81 -9.96
N GLY A 87 7.40 20.24 -10.32
CA GLY A 87 6.12 20.51 -9.67
C GLY A 87 5.72 19.61 -8.48
N LEU A 88 6.53 18.63 -8.08
CA LEU A 88 6.27 17.84 -6.85
C LEU A 88 6.93 18.48 -5.62
N SER A 89 6.75 19.79 -5.48
CA SER A 89 7.06 20.53 -4.28
C SER A 89 5.86 20.49 -3.34
N HIS A 90 5.75 19.44 -2.53
CA HIS A 90 5.31 19.47 -1.12
C HIS A 90 5.06 18.03 -0.67
N PHE A 91 6.04 17.47 0.04
CA PHE A 91 5.72 16.49 1.07
C PHE A 91 5.22 17.33 2.24
N GLU A 92 3.92 17.61 2.31
CA GLU A 92 3.33 18.19 3.52
C GLU A 92 3.50 17.15 4.64
N GLU A 93 4.20 17.58 5.69
CA GLU A 93 4.22 16.88 6.96
C GLU A 93 2.82 16.99 7.57
N GLU A 94 2.19 15.83 7.72
CA GLU A 94 1.05 15.63 8.61
C GLU A 94 -0.29 16.25 8.15
N TYR A 95 -1.38 15.70 8.69
CA TYR A 95 -2.80 15.99 8.47
C TYR A 95 -3.53 15.13 7.42
N GLU A 96 -4.82 14.97 7.68
CA GLU A 96 -5.72 13.94 7.16
C GLU A 96 -5.55 13.74 5.65
N GLU A 97 -5.38 12.49 5.21
CA GLU A 97 -5.29 12.16 3.78
C GLU A 97 -6.61 12.59 3.09
N GLU A 98 -6.65 13.83 2.59
CA GLU A 98 -7.73 14.30 1.75
C GLU A 98 -7.62 13.56 0.42
N ILE A 99 -8.59 12.68 0.19
CA ILE A 99 -8.72 11.99 -1.08
C ILE A 99 -9.30 12.95 -2.10
N ASP A 100 -8.71 12.94 -3.30
CA ASP A 100 -9.25 13.67 -4.44
C ASP A 100 -10.75 13.36 -4.62
N THR A 101 -11.57 14.40 -4.47
CA THR A 101 -13.04 14.29 -4.55
C THR A 101 -13.48 13.72 -5.90
N THR A 102 -12.74 13.99 -6.97
CA THR A 102 -13.06 13.47 -8.30
C THR A 102 -12.78 11.97 -8.41
N LEU A 103 -11.63 11.50 -7.90
CA LEU A 103 -11.32 10.08 -7.76
C LEU A 103 -12.35 9.36 -6.88
N PHE A 104 -12.71 9.97 -5.75
CA PHE A 104 -13.73 9.40 -4.85
C PHE A 104 -15.07 9.19 -5.58
N ASN A 105 -15.52 10.19 -6.34
CA ASN A 105 -16.76 10.11 -7.12
C ASN A 105 -16.67 9.11 -8.29
N LEU A 106 -15.51 9.00 -8.95
CA LEU A 106 -15.24 7.99 -9.97
C LEU A 106 -15.42 6.58 -9.39
N ILE A 107 -14.79 6.30 -8.24
CA ILE A 107 -14.89 5.00 -7.57
C ILE A 107 -16.33 4.75 -7.12
N LYS A 108 -16.97 5.75 -6.51
CA LYS A 108 -18.35 5.67 -6.05
C LYS A 108 -19.34 5.34 -7.18
N SER A 109 -19.04 5.73 -8.41
CA SER A 109 -19.88 5.47 -9.59
C SER A 109 -19.62 4.11 -10.25
N ASN A 110 -18.50 3.44 -9.92
CA ASN A 110 -18.03 2.24 -10.62
C ASN A 110 -17.75 1.03 -9.71
N TYR A 111 -17.88 1.16 -8.39
CA TYR A 111 -17.62 0.05 -7.47
C TYR A 111 -18.73 -1.02 -7.53
N GLU A 112 -18.34 -2.24 -7.18
CA GLU A 112 -19.24 -3.36 -6.99
C GLU A 112 -19.07 -3.93 -5.58
N LEU A 113 -20.18 -4.08 -4.84
CA LEU A 113 -20.20 -4.78 -3.56
C LEU A 113 -20.20 -6.29 -3.81
N VAL A 114 -19.08 -6.94 -3.52
CA VAL A 114 -18.87 -8.37 -3.80
C VAL A 114 -19.40 -9.24 -2.66
N SER A 115 -19.12 -8.84 -1.42
CA SER A 115 -19.45 -9.63 -0.24
C SER A 115 -19.54 -8.74 1.00
N GLN A 116 -20.22 -9.24 2.02
CA GLN A 116 -20.28 -8.60 3.33
C GLN A 116 -20.22 -9.66 4.42
N TRP A 117 -19.60 -9.33 5.55
CA TRP A 117 -19.51 -10.20 6.70
C TRP A 117 -19.70 -9.41 7.98
N TYR A 118 -20.61 -9.88 8.82
CA TYR A 118 -20.86 -9.30 10.13
C TYR A 118 -20.16 -10.15 11.18
N ASP A 119 -19.19 -9.57 11.88
CA ASP A 119 -18.52 -10.29 12.96
C ASP A 119 -19.47 -10.38 14.17
N PRO A 120 -19.93 -11.59 14.55
CA PRO A 120 -20.88 -11.74 15.65
C PRO A 120 -20.30 -11.32 17.00
N LYS A 121 -18.97 -11.30 17.16
CA LYS A 121 -18.29 -10.94 18.42
C LYS A 121 -18.10 -9.43 18.53
N SER A 122 -17.47 -8.81 17.53
CA SER A 122 -17.20 -7.36 17.55
C SER A 122 -18.37 -6.50 17.12
N LYS A 123 -19.40 -7.08 16.48
CA LYS A 123 -20.52 -6.36 15.86
C LYS A 123 -20.11 -5.43 14.72
N ILE A 124 -18.86 -5.53 14.25
CA ILE A 124 -18.35 -4.77 13.11
C ILE A 124 -18.86 -5.42 11.81
N LEU A 125 -19.33 -4.58 10.90
CA LEU A 125 -19.64 -4.97 9.53
C LEU A 125 -18.41 -4.76 8.64
N TYR A 126 -18.00 -5.80 7.95
CA TYR A 126 -16.99 -5.76 6.91
C TYR A 126 -17.64 -5.90 5.54
N VAL A 127 -17.15 -5.13 4.57
CA VAL A 127 -17.57 -5.24 3.16
C VAL A 127 -16.36 -5.44 2.27
N LEU A 128 -16.50 -6.26 1.24
CA LEU A 128 -15.54 -6.42 0.17
C LEU A 128 -16.07 -5.67 -1.05
N LEU A 129 -15.36 -4.63 -1.46
CA LEU A 129 -15.63 -3.94 -2.71
C LEU A 129 -14.62 -4.37 -3.77
N ARG A 130 -15.03 -4.21 -5.03
CA ARG A 130 -14.12 -4.21 -6.16
C ARG A 130 -14.44 -3.09 -7.14
N ILE A 131 -13.46 -2.68 -7.93
CA ILE A 131 -13.64 -1.75 -9.05
C ILE A 131 -12.96 -2.32 -10.29
N PRO A 132 -13.60 -2.26 -11.48
CA PRO A 132 -12.95 -2.68 -12.72
C PRO A 132 -11.75 -1.78 -13.04
N VAL A 133 -10.59 -2.37 -13.30
CA VAL A 133 -9.37 -1.64 -13.70
C VAL A 133 -9.64 -0.78 -14.94
N LYS A 134 -10.44 -1.30 -15.88
CA LYS A 134 -10.85 -0.57 -17.09
C LYS A 134 -11.54 0.76 -16.80
N ALA A 135 -12.31 0.86 -15.71
CA ALA A 135 -13.03 2.09 -15.35
C ALA A 135 -12.07 3.19 -14.87
N ILE A 136 -10.91 2.78 -14.35
CA ILE A 136 -9.84 3.65 -13.90
C ILE A 136 -8.89 3.96 -15.06
N SER A 137 -8.61 2.98 -15.93
CA SER A 137 -7.64 3.11 -17.02
C SER A 137 -8.18 3.87 -18.23
N THR A 138 -9.50 3.96 -18.42
CA THR A 138 -10.11 4.84 -19.43
C THR A 138 -9.88 6.31 -19.15
N ASP A 139 -9.67 6.66 -17.88
CA ASP A 139 -9.20 7.97 -17.48
C ASP A 139 -7.66 7.97 -17.47
N THR A 140 -7.05 8.76 -18.36
CA THR A 140 -5.59 8.83 -18.47
C THR A 140 -4.94 9.35 -17.18
N VAL A 141 -5.69 10.09 -16.35
CA VAL A 141 -5.25 10.65 -15.08
C VAL A 141 -5.09 9.57 -14.01
N TYR A 142 -6.01 8.59 -13.95
CA TYR A 142 -6.01 7.59 -12.87
C TYR A 142 -5.45 6.22 -13.22
N SER A 143 -5.10 5.99 -14.49
CA SER A 143 -4.47 4.73 -14.89
C SER A 143 -3.23 4.36 -14.03
N ILE A 144 -3.15 3.07 -13.68
CA ILE A 144 -2.11 2.52 -12.80
C ILE A 144 -1.29 1.43 -13.53
N PRO A 145 -0.03 1.18 -13.12
CA PRO A 145 0.78 0.11 -13.71
C PRO A 145 0.27 -1.30 -13.35
N ASP A 146 0.51 -2.30 -14.21
CA ASP A 146 0.04 -3.69 -14.01
C ASP A 146 0.53 -4.32 -12.69
N GLU A 147 1.73 -3.97 -12.24
CA GLU A 147 2.30 -4.42 -10.95
C GLU A 147 1.49 -3.96 -9.73
N PHE A 148 0.65 -2.92 -9.88
CA PHE A 148 -0.28 -2.46 -8.85
C PHE A 148 -1.59 -3.25 -8.83
N VAL A 149 -1.94 -3.85 -9.97
CA VAL A 149 -3.17 -4.61 -10.14
C VAL A 149 -3.02 -6.02 -9.60
N TYR A 150 -1.85 -6.64 -9.79
CA TYR A 150 -1.62 -8.04 -9.43
C TYR A 150 -0.27 -8.24 -8.72
N ASP A 151 -0.31 -8.75 -7.48
CA ASP A 151 0.89 -9.21 -6.77
C ASP A 151 0.92 -10.75 -6.69
N PRO A 152 1.85 -11.42 -7.40
CA PRO A 152 2.00 -12.87 -7.34
C PRO A 152 2.23 -13.41 -5.92
N ALA A 153 2.90 -12.65 -5.06
CA ALA A 153 3.18 -13.06 -3.69
C ALA A 153 1.89 -13.11 -2.85
N LEU A 154 0.95 -12.19 -3.05
CA LEU A 154 -0.37 -12.23 -2.41
C LEU A 154 -1.24 -13.33 -2.99
N ALA A 155 -1.22 -13.50 -4.32
CA ALA A 155 -2.00 -14.54 -4.99
C ALA A 155 -1.61 -15.95 -4.51
N GLY A 156 -0.33 -16.16 -4.17
CA GLY A 156 0.20 -17.41 -3.64
C GLY A 156 -0.12 -17.68 -2.16
N LEU A 157 -0.69 -16.71 -1.43
CA LEU A 157 -1.07 -16.93 -0.03
C LEU A 157 -2.33 -17.80 0.02
N SER A 158 -2.16 -19.09 0.32
CA SER A 158 -3.28 -20.02 0.51
C SER A 158 -4.22 -19.54 1.61
N VAL A 159 -5.46 -19.20 1.23
CA VAL A 159 -6.46 -18.67 2.16
C VAL A 159 -7.47 -19.75 2.54
N SER A 160 -7.12 -20.62 3.49
CA SER A 160 -8.15 -21.44 4.15
C SER A 160 -8.85 -20.60 5.21
N SER A 161 -10.16 -20.44 5.13
CA SER A 161 -10.98 -19.66 6.08
C SER A 161 -10.86 -20.11 7.56
N ARG A 162 -10.26 -21.28 7.82
CA ARG A 162 -10.18 -21.93 9.15
C ARG A 162 -8.84 -21.75 9.86
N LYS A 163 -7.77 -21.41 9.15
CA LYS A 163 -6.42 -21.44 9.74
C LYS A 163 -5.84 -20.05 9.78
N GLN A 164 -5.10 -19.80 10.85
CA GLN A 164 -4.26 -18.62 10.99
C GLN A 164 -3.42 -18.44 9.72
N PRO A 165 -3.49 -17.27 9.06
CA PRO A 165 -2.70 -17.03 7.87
C PRO A 165 -1.21 -17.13 8.14
N LYS A 166 -0.48 -17.78 7.23
CA LYS A 166 0.97 -17.96 7.36
C LYS A 166 1.72 -16.62 7.42
N TRP A 167 1.17 -15.58 6.80
CA TRP A 167 1.78 -14.25 6.78
C TRP A 167 1.99 -13.65 8.16
N ILE A 168 1.25 -14.10 9.19
CA ILE A 168 1.41 -13.61 10.57
C ILE A 168 2.79 -13.91 11.14
N TYR A 169 3.38 -15.07 10.81
CA TYR A 169 4.69 -15.49 11.31
C TYR A 169 5.72 -15.67 10.19
N LYS A 170 5.31 -15.59 8.92
CA LYS A 170 6.18 -15.65 7.75
C LYS A 170 5.77 -14.59 6.75
N ILE A 171 6.39 -13.42 6.87
CA ILE A 171 6.13 -12.26 6.01
C ILE A 171 6.30 -12.66 4.53
N PRO A 172 5.36 -12.28 3.63
CA PRO A 172 5.49 -12.54 2.20
C PRO A 172 6.74 -11.87 1.63
N VAL A 173 7.47 -12.59 0.78
CA VAL A 173 8.58 -12.04 0.01
C VAL A 173 8.05 -11.74 -1.39
N SER A 174 8.20 -10.50 -1.84
CA SER A 174 7.75 -10.04 -3.15
C SER A 174 8.86 -9.27 -3.85
N ASP A 175 8.91 -9.42 -5.16
CA ASP A 175 9.80 -8.66 -6.01
C ASP A 175 9.32 -7.21 -6.14
N VAL A 176 8.01 -6.96 -6.07
CA VAL A 176 7.40 -5.64 -6.30
C VAL A 176 7.09 -4.85 -5.02
N ALA A 177 6.99 -5.53 -3.87
CA ALA A 177 6.55 -4.91 -2.63
C ALA A 177 7.30 -5.36 -1.37
N ILE A 178 7.24 -4.52 -0.34
CA ILE A 178 7.69 -4.80 1.03
C ILE A 178 6.46 -4.98 1.91
N TYR A 179 6.51 -5.97 2.78
CA TYR A 179 5.43 -6.34 3.67
C TYR A 179 5.84 -6.19 5.13
N ALA A 180 4.85 -5.91 5.98
CA ALA A 180 5.01 -5.96 7.43
C ALA A 180 3.70 -6.36 8.11
N VAL A 181 3.82 -6.95 9.29
CA VAL A 181 2.67 -7.37 10.10
C VAL A 181 2.64 -6.57 11.38
N GLY A 182 1.47 -6.05 11.71
CA GLY A 182 1.17 -5.49 13.02
C GLY A 182 0.11 -6.31 13.72
N ALA A 183 0.19 -6.35 15.04
CA ALA A 183 -0.79 -6.99 15.89
C ALA A 183 -1.28 -6.03 16.98
N SER A 184 -2.50 -6.23 17.43
CA SER A 184 -3.05 -5.59 18.63
C SER A 184 -3.81 -6.61 19.43
N ASP A 185 -3.53 -6.67 20.73
CA ASP A 185 -4.38 -7.38 21.67
C ASP A 185 -5.78 -6.78 21.71
N ARG A 186 -6.74 -7.57 22.18
CA ARG A 186 -8.15 -7.18 22.25
C ARG A 186 -8.35 -6.00 23.20
N TYR A 187 -8.90 -4.91 22.69
CA TYR A 187 -9.42 -3.80 23.49
C TYR A 187 -10.93 -3.96 23.75
N PHE A 188 -11.45 -3.13 24.68
CA PHE A 188 -12.89 -3.03 24.94
C PHE A 188 -13.65 -2.64 23.67
N ASP A 189 -13.15 -1.64 22.95
CA ASP A 189 -13.66 -1.26 21.63
C ASP A 189 -12.98 -2.09 20.52
N PRO A 190 -13.73 -2.94 19.81
CA PRO A 190 -13.19 -3.71 18.69
C PRO A 190 -12.69 -2.85 17.52
N ALA A 191 -13.29 -1.66 17.31
CA ALA A 191 -12.86 -0.75 16.26
C ALA A 191 -11.48 -0.18 16.56
N GLU A 192 -11.23 0.19 17.81
CA GLU A 192 -9.91 0.60 18.30
C GLU A 192 -8.89 -0.54 18.19
N THR A 193 -9.29 -1.78 18.49
CA THR A 193 -8.42 -2.97 18.31
C THR A 193 -7.96 -3.11 16.84
N ARG A 194 -8.89 -2.94 15.89
CA ARG A 194 -8.57 -2.96 14.44
C ARG A 194 -7.65 -1.80 14.08
N LYS A 195 -7.97 -0.58 14.51
CA LYS A 195 -7.21 0.63 14.23
C LYS A 195 -5.76 0.49 14.70
N ARG A 196 -5.55 -0.02 15.92
CA ARG A 196 -4.22 -0.29 16.48
C ARG A 196 -3.44 -1.34 15.71
N ALA A 197 -4.08 -2.45 15.31
CA ALA A 197 -3.40 -3.47 14.51
C ALA A 197 -2.92 -2.89 13.17
N ILE A 198 -3.73 -2.05 12.52
CA ILE A 198 -3.38 -1.34 11.27
C ILE A 198 -2.23 -0.35 11.50
N GLN A 199 -2.30 0.46 12.56
CA GLN A 199 -1.25 1.41 12.91
C GLN A 199 0.08 0.68 13.20
N ASN A 200 0.05 -0.38 14.00
CA ASN A 200 1.22 -1.19 14.30
C ASN A 200 1.81 -1.83 13.03
N ALA A 201 0.98 -2.24 12.07
CA ALA A 201 1.46 -2.81 10.80
C ALA A 201 2.19 -1.76 9.96
N ARG A 202 1.67 -0.53 9.93
CA ARG A 202 2.32 0.62 9.30
C ARG A 202 3.61 1.01 10.01
N SER A 203 3.63 1.00 11.34
CA SER A 203 4.83 1.27 12.13
C SER A 203 5.94 0.23 11.87
N GLU A 204 5.59 -1.06 11.84
CA GLU A 204 6.54 -2.12 11.48
C GLU A 204 7.03 -2.00 10.04
N LEU A 205 6.14 -1.65 9.10
CA LEU A 205 6.52 -1.38 7.71
C LEU A 205 7.53 -0.24 7.63
N SER A 206 7.27 0.87 8.31
CA SER A 206 8.17 2.01 8.43
C SER A 206 9.53 1.59 9.01
N ARG A 207 9.55 0.78 10.07
CA ARG A 207 10.79 0.28 10.69
C ARG A 207 11.61 -0.56 9.71
N ILE A 208 10.98 -1.48 8.97
CA ILE A 208 11.68 -2.30 7.95
C ILE A 208 12.24 -1.41 6.83
N ILE A 209 11.45 -0.44 6.37
CA ILE A 209 11.87 0.51 5.33
C ILE A 209 13.03 1.38 5.84
N ASN A 210 12.99 1.85 7.09
CA ASN A 210 14.08 2.60 7.73
C ASN A 210 15.39 1.84 7.67
N LEU A 211 15.38 0.56 8.09
CA LEU A 211 16.58 -0.28 8.08
C LEU A 211 17.13 -0.49 6.66
N LYS A 212 16.24 -0.71 5.68
CA LYS A 212 16.63 -0.85 4.27
C LYS A 212 17.25 0.43 3.71
N ILE A 213 16.67 1.60 4.03
CA ILE A 213 17.21 2.89 3.60
C ILE A 213 18.54 3.18 4.27
N GLN A 214 18.67 2.93 5.58
CA GLN A 214 19.94 3.11 6.29
C GLN A 214 21.04 2.28 5.65
N THR A 215 20.80 0.98 5.46
CA THR A 215 21.76 0.09 4.78
C THR A 215 22.12 0.60 3.39
N LEU A 216 21.13 1.07 2.61
CA LEU A 216 21.35 1.62 1.28
C LEU A 216 22.21 2.88 1.30
N LEU A 217 21.93 3.82 2.22
CA LEU A 217 22.65 5.08 2.32
C LEU A 217 24.04 4.92 2.92
N ASP A 218 24.24 3.94 3.81
CA ASP A 218 25.54 3.57 4.35
C ASP A 218 26.42 3.01 3.22
N ASN A 219 25.91 2.01 2.47
CA ASN A 219 26.61 1.46 1.29
C ASN A 219 26.93 2.53 0.24
N TRP A 220 25.97 3.43 -0.03
CA TRP A 220 26.17 4.54 -0.95
C TRP A 220 27.26 5.49 -0.47
N SER A 221 27.30 5.82 0.83
CA SER A 221 28.35 6.70 1.39
C SER A 221 29.73 6.05 1.42
N GLU A 222 29.83 4.74 1.68
CA GLU A 222 31.11 4.01 1.65
C GLU A 222 31.68 3.94 0.23
N GLY A 223 30.81 3.76 -0.77
CA GLY A 223 31.19 3.78 -2.19
C GLY A 223 31.51 5.18 -2.74
N ASN A 224 31.09 6.24 -2.03
CA ASN A 224 31.16 7.61 -2.51
C ASN A 224 31.93 8.54 -1.58
N LYS A 225 33.22 8.74 -1.85
CA LYS A 225 34.10 9.64 -1.07
C LYS A 225 33.64 11.10 -1.00
N ALA A 226 32.74 11.52 -1.90
CA ALA A 226 32.19 12.87 -1.91
C ALA A 226 31.00 13.07 -0.95
N PHE A 227 30.34 11.99 -0.51
CA PHE A 227 29.12 12.04 0.30
C PHE A 227 29.38 11.53 1.71
N GLU A 228 29.41 12.45 2.67
CA GLU A 228 29.68 12.12 4.06
C GLU A 228 28.49 11.45 4.76
N LEU A 229 28.78 10.68 5.80
CA LEU A 229 27.80 10.01 6.66
C LEU A 229 26.76 10.98 7.27
N SER A 230 27.15 12.23 7.53
CA SER A 230 26.27 13.31 8.02
C SER A 230 25.14 13.63 7.03
N TYR A 231 25.41 13.45 5.74
CA TYR A 231 24.51 13.73 4.64
C TYR A 231 23.49 12.60 4.44
N SER A 232 23.97 11.35 4.44
CA SER A 232 23.13 10.15 4.48
C SER A 232 22.13 10.19 5.64
N ARG A 233 22.55 10.67 6.81
CA ARG A 233 21.66 10.84 7.97
C ARG A 233 20.56 11.88 7.74
N ARG A 234 20.82 12.96 6.99
CA ARG A 234 19.80 13.97 6.66
C ARG A 234 18.75 13.41 5.70
N ILE A 235 19.20 12.77 4.61
CA ILE A 235 18.31 12.10 3.65
C ILE A 235 17.46 11.04 4.36
N SER A 236 18.07 10.24 5.22
CA SER A 236 17.36 9.24 6.03
C SER A 236 16.24 9.85 6.87
N ARG A 237 16.46 11.02 7.51
CA ARG A 237 15.44 11.68 8.34
C ARG A 237 14.26 12.16 7.49
N THR A 238 14.51 12.83 6.37
CA THR A 238 13.45 13.33 5.49
C THR A 238 12.61 12.20 4.90
N ILE A 239 13.24 11.10 4.44
CA ILE A 239 12.49 9.94 3.96
C ILE A 239 11.71 9.28 5.11
N SER A 240 12.22 9.32 6.35
CA SER A 240 11.54 8.77 7.53
C SER A 240 10.28 9.51 7.96
N ASN A 241 10.16 10.79 7.62
CA ASN A 241 8.94 11.54 7.90
C ASN A 241 7.90 11.34 6.80
N ALA A 242 8.33 11.14 5.54
CA ALA A 242 7.44 10.83 4.40
C ALA A 242 6.82 9.41 4.42
N LYS A 243 7.12 8.60 5.44
CA LYS A 243 7.24 7.12 5.34
C LYS A 243 5.96 6.29 5.24
N LEU A 244 4.76 6.88 5.25
CA LEU A 244 3.52 6.09 5.29
C LEU A 244 2.55 6.35 4.15
N THR A 245 2.78 7.41 3.36
CA THR A 245 1.93 7.75 2.22
C THR A 245 2.05 6.66 1.15
N GLY A 246 0.97 5.93 0.98
CA GLY A 246 0.88 4.82 0.03
C GLY A 246 1.15 3.42 0.59
N SER A 247 1.14 3.27 1.91
CA SER A 247 1.00 1.96 2.54
C SER A 247 -0.46 1.47 2.45
N GLN A 248 -0.65 0.19 2.15
CA GLN A 248 -1.96 -0.43 1.98
C GLN A 248 -2.15 -1.58 2.95
N ILE A 249 -3.38 -1.78 3.41
CA ILE A 249 -3.75 -2.96 4.20
C ILE A 249 -4.32 -4.02 3.27
N VAL A 250 -3.58 -5.12 3.10
CA VAL A 250 -3.89 -6.17 2.11
C VAL A 250 -4.29 -7.49 2.74
N GLY A 251 -4.28 -7.57 4.07
CA GLY A 251 -4.74 -8.73 4.82
C GLY A 251 -5.07 -8.35 6.25
N PHE A 252 -6.05 -9.03 6.81
CA PHE A 252 -6.54 -8.81 8.16
C PHE A 252 -7.04 -10.11 8.79
N TRP A 253 -6.60 -10.41 10.00
CA TRP A 253 -7.01 -11.63 10.69
C TRP A 253 -7.39 -11.35 12.14
N ILE A 254 -8.54 -11.89 12.54
CA ILE A 254 -9.05 -11.82 13.89
C ILE A 254 -8.83 -13.19 14.52
N ASP A 255 -8.04 -13.25 15.58
CA ASP A 255 -7.83 -14.49 16.30
C ASP A 255 -9.14 -14.90 16.99
N PRO A 256 -9.76 -16.03 16.62
CA PRO A 256 -11.02 -16.45 17.22
C PRO A 256 -10.87 -16.82 18.70
N LYS A 257 -9.67 -17.13 19.18
CA LYS A 257 -9.41 -17.52 20.58
C LYS A 257 -9.19 -16.31 21.48
N THR A 258 -8.26 -15.43 21.10
CA THR A 258 -7.85 -14.28 21.93
C THR A 258 -8.65 -13.01 21.62
N GLY A 259 -9.18 -12.90 20.40
CA GLY A 259 -9.74 -11.65 19.88
C GLY A 259 -8.69 -10.61 19.49
N ALA A 260 -7.40 -10.99 19.45
CA ALA A 260 -6.35 -10.14 18.93
C ALA A 260 -6.50 -9.96 17.41
N ASN A 261 -6.19 -8.77 16.92
CA ASN A 261 -6.25 -8.43 15.50
C ASN A 261 -4.85 -8.34 14.91
N TYR A 262 -4.70 -8.84 13.69
CA TYR A 262 -3.47 -8.80 12.92
C TYR A 262 -3.75 -8.12 11.57
N ALA A 263 -2.88 -7.21 11.15
CA ALA A 263 -2.96 -6.54 9.87
C ALA A 263 -1.67 -6.75 9.08
N LEU A 264 -1.82 -7.01 7.78
CA LEU A 264 -0.72 -7.11 6.83
C LEU A 264 -0.68 -5.82 6.00
N ALA A 265 0.37 -5.02 6.22
CA ALA A 265 0.64 -3.82 5.47
C ALA A 265 1.59 -4.11 4.30
N ARG A 266 1.43 -3.36 3.21
CA ARG A 266 2.23 -3.43 2.00
C ARG A 266 2.66 -2.03 1.55
N MET A 267 3.87 -1.89 1.03
CA MET A 267 4.30 -0.74 0.23
C MET A 267 5.06 -1.22 -1.01
N TYR A 268 4.82 -0.58 -2.15
CA TYR A 268 5.50 -0.90 -3.40
C TYR A 268 6.92 -0.35 -3.41
N LYS A 269 7.88 -1.18 -3.82
CA LYS A 269 9.30 -0.82 -3.88
C LYS A 269 9.55 0.34 -4.86
N LYS A 270 8.84 0.38 -6.00
CA LYS A 270 9.04 1.41 -7.02
C LYS A 270 8.70 2.81 -6.52
N ASN A 271 7.58 2.95 -5.81
CA ASN A 271 7.20 4.21 -5.14
C ASN A 271 8.28 4.62 -4.12
N LEU A 272 8.72 3.68 -3.28
CA LEU A 272 9.77 3.94 -2.29
C LEU A 272 11.09 4.38 -2.93
N ILE A 273 11.55 3.66 -3.97
CA ILE A 273 12.78 3.97 -4.71
C ILE A 273 12.73 5.39 -5.25
N TYR A 274 11.62 5.78 -5.87
CA TYR A 274 11.46 7.13 -6.37
C TYR A 274 11.49 8.20 -5.28
N GLN A 275 10.78 7.97 -4.16
CA GLN A 275 10.80 8.89 -3.03
C GLN A 275 12.24 9.10 -2.52
N ILE A 276 13.03 8.02 -2.42
CA ILE A 276 14.44 8.10 -2.05
C ILE A 276 15.22 8.95 -3.06
N LYS A 277 15.06 8.72 -4.37
CA LYS A 277 15.72 9.51 -5.42
C LYS A 277 15.36 11.00 -5.32
N GLN A 278 14.08 11.34 -5.19
CA GLN A 278 13.65 12.74 -5.13
C GLN A 278 14.18 13.45 -3.89
N VAL A 279 14.11 12.80 -2.72
CA VAL A 279 14.66 13.38 -1.49
C VAL A 279 16.17 13.55 -1.62
N ALA A 280 16.89 12.60 -2.21
CA ALA A 280 18.32 12.72 -2.45
C ALA A 280 18.64 13.88 -3.41
N ILE A 281 17.96 13.98 -4.56
CA ILE A 281 18.13 15.07 -5.53
C ILE A 281 17.90 16.43 -4.86
N ASN A 282 16.80 16.57 -4.12
CA ASN A 282 16.45 17.83 -3.44
C ASN A 282 17.47 18.17 -2.36
N ALA A 283 17.90 17.19 -1.57
CA ALA A 283 18.96 17.41 -0.60
C ALA A 283 20.25 17.91 -1.27
N ILE A 284 20.60 17.37 -2.46
CA ILE A 284 21.87 17.71 -3.15
C ILE A 284 21.80 19.11 -3.71
N LYS A 285 20.66 19.46 -4.34
CA LYS A 285 20.43 20.81 -4.87
C LYS A 285 20.43 21.87 -3.77
N GLN A 286 19.84 21.58 -2.61
CA GLN A 286 19.72 22.55 -1.52
C GLN A 286 21.02 22.72 -0.73
N ASN A 287 21.80 21.65 -0.54
CA ASN A 287 23.02 21.67 0.24
C ASN A 287 24.07 20.75 -0.42
N PRO A 288 24.79 21.23 -1.45
CA PRO A 288 25.84 20.44 -2.08
C PRO A 288 26.96 20.14 -1.05
N PRO A 289 27.46 18.90 -0.96
CA PRO A 289 28.54 18.55 -0.02
C PRO A 289 29.78 19.45 -0.12
N GLU A 290 30.35 19.90 1.00
CA GLU A 290 31.49 20.83 1.06
C GLU A 290 32.77 20.31 0.37
N LYS A 291 32.96 18.99 0.31
CA LYS A 291 34.07 18.37 -0.44
C LYS A 291 33.93 18.51 -1.96
N LEU A 292 32.73 18.83 -2.45
CA LEU A 292 32.42 19.04 -3.86
C LEU A 292 32.68 20.47 -4.31
N THR A 293 32.57 21.45 -3.41
CA THR A 293 32.92 22.85 -3.69
C THR A 293 34.42 23.08 -3.88
N ASN A 294 35.26 22.10 -3.52
CA ASN A 294 36.72 22.14 -3.66
C ASN A 294 37.26 21.34 -4.87
N GLN A 295 36.38 20.79 -5.73
CA GLN A 295 36.76 20.08 -6.95
C GLN A 295 36.40 20.96 -8.17
N ASP A 296 37.32 21.10 -9.14
CA ASP A 296 37.11 21.85 -10.40
C ASP A 296 36.05 21.21 -11.35
N LYS A 297 35.17 20.37 -10.83
CA LYS A 297 34.11 19.70 -11.58
C LYS A 297 32.79 20.45 -11.45
N PRO A 298 32.00 20.60 -12.54
CA PRO A 298 30.64 21.13 -12.47
C PRO A 298 29.77 20.31 -11.51
N ILE A 299 28.93 20.97 -10.72
CA ILE A 299 28.01 20.34 -9.76
C ILE A 299 27.11 19.31 -10.45
N GLU A 300 26.74 19.54 -11.71
CA GLU A 300 25.94 18.66 -12.54
C GLU A 300 26.62 17.32 -12.84
N GLU A 301 27.93 17.32 -13.11
CA GLU A 301 28.70 16.09 -13.39
C GLU A 301 28.76 15.19 -12.15
N ILE A 302 28.98 15.83 -11.00
CA ILE A 302 29.06 15.17 -9.70
C ILE A 302 27.69 14.65 -9.27
N LEU A 303 26.63 15.43 -9.48
CA LEU A 303 25.25 15.02 -9.25
C LEU A 303 24.94 13.76 -10.06
N ASN A 304 25.32 13.74 -11.34
CA ASN A 304 25.11 12.57 -12.20
C ASN A 304 25.89 11.34 -11.70
N GLU A 305 27.14 11.50 -11.25
CA GLU A 305 27.93 10.41 -10.69
C GLU A 305 27.30 9.85 -9.40
N ALA A 306 26.86 10.74 -8.51
CA ALA A 306 26.22 10.39 -7.24
C ALA A 306 24.88 9.66 -7.45
N LEU A 307 24.06 10.16 -8.38
CA LEU A 307 22.78 9.54 -8.76
C LEU A 307 23.00 8.18 -9.44
N ASN A 308 24.00 8.05 -10.31
CA ASN A 308 24.33 6.77 -10.93
C ASN A 308 24.75 5.70 -9.91
N GLN A 309 25.45 6.08 -8.85
CA GLN A 309 25.80 5.16 -7.76
C GLN A 309 24.57 4.84 -6.89
N LEU A 310 23.73 5.84 -6.60
CA LEU A 310 22.48 5.64 -5.90
C LEU A 310 21.55 4.68 -6.67
N ASP A 311 21.47 4.81 -7.99
CA ASP A 311 20.71 3.93 -8.87
C ASP A 311 21.18 2.48 -8.77
N LYS A 312 22.50 2.24 -8.71
CA LYS A 312 23.05 0.89 -8.51
C LYS A 312 22.64 0.28 -7.16
N GLU A 313 22.63 1.06 -6.09
CA GLU A 313 22.17 0.57 -4.77
C GLU A 313 20.65 0.38 -4.73
N LEU A 314 19.88 1.26 -5.38
CA LEU A 314 18.42 1.13 -5.51
C LEU A 314 18.03 -0.08 -6.36
N GLU A 315 18.81 -0.42 -7.39
CA GLU A 315 18.66 -1.66 -8.14
C GLU A 315 18.81 -2.89 -7.25
N LYS A 316 19.73 -2.89 -6.28
CA LYS A 316 19.87 -3.98 -5.32
C LYS A 316 18.63 -4.08 -4.42
N LEU A 317 18.04 -2.95 -4.00
CA LEU A 317 16.79 -2.94 -3.25
C LEU A 317 15.64 -3.55 -4.06
N ASN A 318 15.59 -3.25 -5.36
CA ASN A 318 14.62 -3.82 -6.30
C ASN A 318 14.85 -5.33 -6.51
N LYS A 319 16.12 -5.74 -6.73
CA LYS A 319 16.56 -7.11 -7.00
C LYS A 319 16.72 -8.00 -5.75
N SER A 320 16.59 -7.45 -4.54
CA SER A 320 16.77 -8.22 -3.30
C SER A 320 15.71 -9.32 -3.18
N LYS A 321 15.99 -10.48 -3.78
CA LYS A 321 15.48 -11.76 -3.30
C LYS A 321 15.96 -11.91 -1.87
N GLY A 322 15.03 -12.23 -0.98
CA GLY A 322 15.25 -12.22 0.47
C GLY A 322 16.56 -12.89 0.90
N GLU A 323 17.59 -12.08 1.13
CA GLU A 323 18.74 -12.43 1.96
C GLU A 323 18.56 -11.71 3.30
N LEU A 324 17.70 -12.30 4.12
CA LEU A 324 17.83 -12.23 5.57
C LEU A 324 17.96 -13.69 6.00
N LYS A 325 19.22 -14.13 6.12
CA LYS A 325 19.56 -15.38 6.79
C LYS A 325 19.33 -15.27 8.28
#